data_AF-A0A940QMR7-F1
#
_entry.id   AF-A0A940QMR7-F1
#
_cell.length_a   1.000
_cell.length_b   1.000
_cell.length_c   1.000
_cell.angle_alpha   90.00
_cell.angle_beta   90.00
_cell.angle_gamma   90.00
#
_symmetry.space_group_name_H-M   'P 1'
#
loop_
_entity.id
_entity.type
_entity.pdbx_description
1 polymer ?
#
loop_
_entity_poly.entity_id
_entity_poly.type
_entity_poly.pdbx_seq_one_letter_code
_entity_poly.pdbx_strand_id
1 'polypeptide(L)'
;MRQNGEVMNLPSIKVSVWPFPKEGKIKATAKVTFGDAISICPIKIIKGKAGLFLGMPQIGDEREKYRDVFHPCTKEARDALTEMVLQTYDPSKTRYREFPGNEDLQVKPKLLLCRNESSGFVGFASLEINGVFKMEHLRVFRNQRGRLNVQYPTRSFMRNGEVAIAEIVSFKNDYDETLRKKISDDYYNSEGVVEKENNNPLSKSLDELLELRRQSESKARRQAYEVEQNELIEEPEDNEEFVYM
;
A
#
# COMPACT_ATOMS: atom_id res chain seq x y z
N MET A 1 10.20 -9.54 16.46
CA MET A 1 11.16 -8.60 15.83
C MET A 1 11.37 -7.39 16.75
N ARG A 2 12.55 -6.75 16.75
CA ARG A 2 12.88 -5.61 17.63
C ARG A 2 13.18 -4.33 16.84
N GLN A 3 12.81 -3.15 17.34
CA GLN A 3 13.20 -1.81 16.85
C GLN A 3 13.94 -1.07 17.98
N ASN A 4 15.16 -0.59 17.73
CA ASN A 4 16.01 0.06 18.75
C ASN A 4 16.20 -0.76 20.05
N GLY A 5 16.11 -2.10 19.99
CA GLY A 5 16.18 -2.98 21.16
C GLY A 5 14.84 -3.28 21.83
N GLU A 6 13.78 -2.56 21.49
CA GLU A 6 12.41 -2.78 21.98
C GLU A 6 11.65 -3.74 21.07
N VAL A 7 10.68 -4.49 21.61
CA VAL A 7 9.84 -5.39 20.79
C VAL A 7 8.95 -4.53 19.89
N MET A 8 8.92 -4.84 18.58
CA MET A 8 8.06 -4.11 17.66
C MET A 8 6.59 -4.41 17.96
N ASN A 9 5.78 -3.36 17.95
CA ASN A 9 4.36 -3.43 18.24
C ASN A 9 3.57 -3.70 16.95
N LEU A 10 3.21 -4.97 16.74
CA LEU A 10 2.53 -5.45 15.55
C LEU A 10 1.21 -6.14 15.92
N PRO A 11 0.17 -5.99 15.09
CA PRO A 11 -1.03 -6.81 15.19
C PRO A 11 -0.72 -8.25 14.79
N SER A 12 -1.68 -9.15 14.98
CA SER A 12 -1.59 -10.48 14.37
C SER A 12 -1.44 -10.34 12.85
N ILE A 13 -0.58 -11.15 12.26
CA ILE A 13 -0.32 -11.12 10.82
C ILE A 13 -0.51 -12.52 10.26
N LYS A 14 -1.37 -12.61 9.25
CA LYS A 14 -1.59 -13.84 8.47
C LYS A 14 -0.93 -13.68 7.12
N VAL A 15 -0.17 -14.69 6.72
CA VAL A 15 0.55 -14.72 5.45
C VAL A 15 0.10 -15.94 4.67
N SER A 16 -0.35 -15.71 3.44
CA SER A 16 -0.58 -16.76 2.45
C SER A 16 0.38 -16.57 1.29
N VAL A 17 1.06 -17.63 0.85
CA VAL A 17 2.02 -17.58 -0.27
C VAL A 17 1.65 -18.61 -1.32
N TRP A 18 1.54 -18.18 -2.58
CA TRP A 18 1.28 -19.00 -3.75
C TRP A 18 2.52 -19.01 -4.66
N PRO A 19 3.28 -20.12 -4.70
CA PRO A 19 4.46 -20.23 -5.54
C PRO A 19 4.10 -20.36 -7.01
N PHE A 20 5.00 -19.89 -7.88
CA PHE A 20 4.91 -20.12 -9.31
C PHE A 20 5.75 -21.34 -9.71
N PRO A 21 5.19 -22.27 -10.50
CA PRO A 21 5.91 -23.47 -10.93
C PRO A 21 6.91 -23.21 -12.06
N LYS A 22 6.77 -22.10 -12.81
CA LYS A 22 7.62 -21.77 -13.96
C LYS A 22 8.92 -21.08 -13.51
N GLU A 23 9.97 -21.26 -14.29
CA GLU A 23 11.19 -20.48 -14.15
C GLU A 23 10.93 -19.02 -14.54
N GLY A 24 11.46 -18.09 -13.73
CA GLY A 24 11.25 -16.66 -13.87
C GLY A 24 11.83 -15.89 -12.68
N LYS A 25 11.93 -14.57 -12.80
CA LYS A 25 12.40 -13.70 -11.71
C LYS A 25 11.42 -13.70 -10.52
N ILE A 26 10.13 -13.69 -10.79
CA ILE A 26 9.09 -13.77 -9.75
C ILE A 26 8.87 -15.24 -9.37
N LYS A 27 9.00 -15.56 -8.09
CA LYS A 27 8.93 -16.91 -7.55
C LYS A 27 7.59 -17.25 -6.89
N ALA A 28 6.90 -16.24 -6.37
CA ALA A 28 5.60 -16.40 -5.74
C ALA A 28 4.88 -15.06 -5.63
N THR A 29 3.59 -15.12 -5.34
CA THR A 29 2.83 -14.00 -4.79
C THR A 29 2.37 -14.31 -3.38
N ALA A 30 2.25 -13.28 -2.55
CA ALA A 30 1.83 -13.37 -1.18
C ALA A 30 0.70 -12.39 -0.88
N LYS A 31 -0.18 -12.80 0.02
CA LYS A 31 -1.20 -11.96 0.66
C LYS A 31 -0.82 -11.84 2.13
N VAL A 32 -0.83 -10.62 2.65
CA VAL A 32 -0.58 -10.33 4.06
C VAL A 32 -1.81 -9.68 4.66
N THR A 33 -2.33 -10.24 5.74
CA THR A 33 -3.52 -9.73 6.44
C THR A 33 -3.14 -9.33 7.85
N PHE A 34 -3.38 -8.06 8.18
CA PHE A 34 -3.14 -7.48 9.50
C PHE A 34 -4.43 -7.50 10.33
N GLY A 35 -4.36 -8.03 11.55
CA GLY A 35 -5.44 -8.02 12.54
C GLY A 35 -6.76 -8.58 12.04
N ASP A 36 -6.73 -9.56 11.13
CA ASP A 36 -7.92 -10.13 10.46
C ASP A 36 -8.82 -9.13 9.73
N ALA A 37 -8.29 -7.96 9.44
CA ALA A 37 -9.09 -6.83 8.98
C ALA A 37 -8.58 -6.25 7.67
N ILE A 38 -7.27 -6.10 7.50
CA ILE A 38 -6.69 -5.36 6.36
C ILE A 38 -5.78 -6.31 5.61
N SER A 39 -6.12 -6.58 4.35
CA SER A 39 -5.37 -7.50 3.50
C SER A 39 -4.71 -6.77 2.34
N ILE A 40 -3.41 -7.03 2.16
CA ILE A 40 -2.58 -6.49 1.08
C ILE A 40 -2.20 -7.61 0.11
N CYS A 41 -2.45 -7.43 -1.18
CA CYS A 41 -2.15 -8.43 -2.22
C CYS A 41 -2.01 -7.78 -3.62
N PRO A 42 -1.08 -8.21 -4.49
CA PRO A 42 -0.02 -9.18 -4.25
C PRO A 42 1.27 -8.51 -3.79
N ILE A 43 1.91 -9.07 -2.75
CA ILE A 43 3.34 -8.88 -2.50
C ILE A 43 4.08 -9.94 -3.33
N LYS A 44 5.06 -9.55 -4.13
CA LYS A 44 5.82 -10.47 -4.99
C LYS A 44 7.06 -10.96 -4.24
N ILE A 45 7.37 -12.26 -4.32
CA ILE A 45 8.69 -12.79 -3.95
C ILE A 45 9.53 -12.89 -5.21
N ILE A 46 10.67 -12.20 -5.26
CA ILE A 46 11.49 -12.04 -6.47
C ILE A 46 12.90 -12.56 -6.19
N LYS A 47 13.48 -13.29 -7.14
CA LYS A 47 14.88 -13.73 -7.12
C LYS A 47 15.77 -12.68 -7.77
N GLY A 48 16.56 -11.98 -6.96
CA GLY A 48 17.63 -11.10 -7.37
C GLY A 48 19.01 -11.78 -7.35
N LYS A 49 20.06 -11.00 -7.55
CA LYS A 49 21.47 -11.49 -7.52
C LYS A 49 21.91 -11.90 -6.11
N ALA A 50 21.55 -11.09 -5.11
CA ALA A 50 21.92 -11.30 -3.70
C ALA A 50 20.99 -12.26 -2.94
N GLY A 51 19.88 -12.71 -3.56
CA GLY A 51 18.92 -13.61 -2.93
C GLY A 51 17.47 -13.27 -3.25
N LEU A 52 16.55 -13.79 -2.43
CA LEU A 52 15.12 -13.48 -2.52
C LEU A 52 14.82 -12.16 -1.81
N PHE A 53 13.98 -11.34 -2.43
CA PHE A 53 13.47 -10.10 -1.85
C PHE A 53 11.99 -9.92 -2.17
N LEU A 54 11.34 -8.96 -1.50
CA LEU A 54 9.93 -8.66 -1.71
C LEU A 54 9.77 -7.45 -2.66
N GLY A 55 8.98 -7.65 -3.72
CA GLY A 55 8.41 -6.56 -4.50
C GLY A 55 7.07 -6.15 -3.91
N MET A 56 6.95 -4.90 -3.47
CA MET A 56 5.70 -4.38 -2.91
C MET A 56 4.61 -4.24 -3.98
N PRO A 57 3.32 -4.20 -3.60
CA PRO A 57 2.24 -3.96 -4.55
C PRO A 57 2.37 -2.56 -5.15
N GLN A 58 2.29 -2.45 -6.47
CA GLN A 58 2.50 -1.21 -7.20
C GLN A 58 1.31 -0.88 -8.08
N ILE A 59 1.09 0.43 -8.30
CA ILE A 59 0.24 0.93 -9.39
C ILE A 59 1.07 1.75 -10.37
N GLY A 60 0.80 1.57 -11.66
CA GLY A 60 1.32 2.44 -12.71
C GLY A 60 0.44 3.69 -12.84
N ASP A 61 1.05 4.81 -13.23
CA ASP A 61 0.32 5.95 -13.76
C ASP A 61 0.33 5.94 -15.30
N GLU A 62 -0.40 6.86 -15.93
CA GLU A 62 -0.46 7.05 -17.38
C GLU A 62 0.91 7.38 -18.03
N ARG A 63 1.94 7.62 -17.21
CA ARG A 63 3.32 7.89 -17.65
C ARG A 63 4.27 6.74 -17.30
N GLU A 64 3.73 5.53 -17.11
CA GLU A 64 4.46 4.29 -16.81
C GLU A 64 5.32 4.34 -15.54
N LYS A 65 5.08 5.30 -14.64
CA LYS A 65 5.77 5.34 -13.34
C LYS A 65 5.05 4.47 -12.33
N TYR A 66 5.67 3.35 -11.99
CA TYR A 66 5.21 2.47 -10.92
C TYR A 66 5.48 3.08 -9.54
N ARG A 67 4.48 3.04 -8.67
CA ARG A 67 4.59 3.47 -7.26
C ARG A 67 4.00 2.44 -6.33
N ASP A 68 4.70 2.22 -5.22
CA ASP A 68 4.25 1.29 -4.18
C ASP A 68 2.96 1.82 -3.54
N VAL A 69 1.93 0.97 -3.50
CA VAL A 69 0.69 1.23 -2.77
C VAL A 69 0.86 0.98 -1.29
N PHE A 70 1.71 0.03 -0.92
CA PHE A 70 1.96 -0.38 0.45
C PHE A 70 3.45 -0.53 0.66
N HIS A 71 3.97 0.04 1.74
CA HIS A 71 5.38 -0.12 2.09
C HIS A 71 5.62 -0.02 3.61
N PRO A 72 6.60 -0.76 4.15
CA PRO A 72 7.11 -0.51 5.50
C PRO A 72 7.76 0.88 5.58
N CYS A 73 7.59 1.56 6.71
CA CYS A 73 8.17 2.88 6.99
C CYS A 73 9.57 2.80 7.60
N THR A 74 9.90 1.68 8.23
CA THR A 74 11.17 1.46 8.94
C THR A 74 11.88 0.22 8.42
N LYS A 75 13.20 0.16 8.60
CA LYS A 75 14.01 -1.01 8.22
C LYS A 75 13.55 -2.25 8.98
N GLU A 76 13.26 -2.11 10.25
CA GLU A 76 12.88 -3.23 11.10
C GLU A 76 11.52 -3.80 10.69
N ALA A 77 10.57 -2.94 10.30
CA ALA A 77 9.27 -3.39 9.79
C ALA A 77 9.42 -4.08 8.43
N ARG A 78 10.34 -3.61 7.59
CA ARG A 78 10.70 -4.26 6.33
C ARG A 78 11.31 -5.63 6.56
N ASP A 79 12.27 -5.73 7.45
CA ASP A 79 12.96 -6.99 7.78
C ASP A 79 11.95 -7.98 8.38
N ALA A 80 11.09 -7.52 9.29
CA ALA A 80 10.01 -8.31 9.88
C ALA A 80 9.06 -8.87 8.83
N LEU A 81 8.53 -8.02 7.94
CA LEU A 81 7.63 -8.42 6.88
C LEU A 81 8.30 -9.40 5.90
N THR A 82 9.53 -9.11 5.51
CA THR A 82 10.33 -9.96 4.61
C THR A 82 10.55 -11.33 5.22
N GLU A 83 10.95 -11.38 6.48
CA GLU A 83 11.14 -12.62 7.21
C GLU A 83 9.83 -13.43 7.28
N MET A 84 8.71 -12.82 7.71
CA MET A 84 7.42 -13.52 7.81
C MET A 84 6.96 -14.12 6.47
N VAL A 85 7.13 -13.37 5.38
CA VAL A 85 6.76 -13.83 4.03
C VAL A 85 7.67 -14.94 3.54
N LEU A 86 9.00 -14.77 3.66
CA LEU A 86 9.97 -15.77 3.20
C LEU A 86 9.95 -17.04 4.06
N GLN A 87 9.70 -16.93 5.37
CA GLN A 87 9.51 -18.09 6.24
C GLN A 87 8.25 -18.91 5.89
N THR A 88 7.25 -18.27 5.28
CA THR A 88 6.01 -18.92 4.81
C THR A 88 6.20 -19.49 3.40
N TYR A 89 7.16 -18.99 2.62
CA TYR A 89 7.40 -19.43 1.25
C TYR A 89 7.90 -20.88 1.19
N ASP A 90 7.23 -21.67 0.35
CA ASP A 90 7.61 -23.03 -0.01
C ASP A 90 7.50 -23.13 -1.54
N PRO A 91 8.59 -23.41 -2.27
CA PRO A 91 8.56 -23.45 -3.73
C PRO A 91 7.67 -24.58 -4.28
N SER A 92 7.35 -25.60 -3.47
CA SER A 92 6.60 -26.78 -3.91
C SER A 92 5.09 -26.65 -3.78
N LYS A 93 4.59 -25.75 -2.91
CA LYS A 93 3.15 -25.66 -2.62
C LYS A 93 2.76 -24.37 -1.91
N THR A 94 1.48 -24.05 -2.04
CA THR A 94 0.84 -22.97 -1.29
C THR A 94 0.96 -23.19 0.21
N ARG A 95 1.30 -22.14 0.94
CA ARG A 95 1.42 -22.14 2.40
C ARG A 95 0.65 -21.00 3.03
N TYR A 96 0.23 -21.25 4.26
CA TYR A 96 -0.37 -20.27 5.14
C TYR A 96 0.34 -20.33 6.49
N ARG A 97 0.60 -19.18 7.09
CA ARG A 97 1.10 -19.07 8.46
C ARG A 97 0.49 -17.85 9.14
N GLU A 98 0.26 -18.00 10.44
CA GLU A 98 -0.17 -16.92 11.31
C GLU A 98 0.96 -16.59 12.29
N PHE A 99 1.19 -15.30 12.47
CA PHE A 99 2.17 -14.74 13.37
C PHE A 99 1.41 -13.98 14.45
N PRO A 100 1.52 -14.39 15.73
CA PRO A 100 0.84 -13.71 16.81
C PRO A 100 1.37 -12.28 16.94
N GLY A 101 0.45 -11.33 17.12
CA GLY A 101 0.76 -9.95 17.44
C GLY A 101 0.92 -9.75 18.94
N ASN A 102 1.49 -8.61 19.32
CA ASN A 102 1.61 -8.15 20.70
C ASN A 102 0.76 -6.88 20.97
N GLU A 103 0.08 -6.35 19.95
CA GLU A 103 -0.86 -5.24 20.07
C GLU A 103 -2.09 -5.45 19.19
N ASP A 104 -3.13 -4.66 19.44
CA ASP A 104 -4.28 -4.56 18.54
C ASP A 104 -3.92 -3.81 17.25
N LEU A 105 -4.72 -4.04 16.20
CA LEU A 105 -4.61 -3.32 14.95
C LEU A 105 -4.98 -1.83 15.15
N GLN A 106 -4.01 -0.95 14.91
CA GLN A 106 -4.22 0.50 14.97
C GLN A 106 -4.12 1.09 13.57
N VAL A 107 -5.09 1.91 13.20
CA VAL A 107 -5.10 2.61 11.90
C VAL A 107 -5.32 4.11 12.06
N LYS A 108 -4.46 4.87 11.38
CA LYS A 108 -4.50 6.33 11.35
C LYS A 108 -4.55 6.82 9.90
N PRO A 109 -5.71 7.30 9.41
CA PRO A 109 -5.78 7.93 8.11
C PRO A 109 -5.08 9.29 8.12
N LYS A 110 -4.61 9.73 6.96
CA LYS A 110 -4.16 11.09 6.70
C LYS A 110 -4.68 11.54 5.34
N LEU A 111 -5.42 12.64 5.35
CA LEU A 111 -6.07 13.21 4.18
C LEU A 111 -5.24 14.35 3.58
N LEU A 112 -5.16 14.37 2.25
CA LEU A 112 -4.56 15.41 1.43
C LEU A 112 -5.63 15.94 0.48
N LEU A 113 -6.17 17.10 0.82
CA LEU A 113 -7.35 17.68 0.17
C LEU A 113 -6.99 18.41 -1.11
N CYS A 114 -7.78 18.14 -2.15
CA CYS A 114 -7.69 18.74 -3.48
C CYS A 114 -8.84 19.72 -3.67
N ARG A 115 -8.51 20.95 -4.08
CA ARG A 115 -9.53 21.89 -4.52
C ARG A 115 -9.86 21.62 -5.99
N ASN A 116 -10.84 20.77 -6.24
CA ASN A 116 -11.38 20.58 -7.59
C ASN A 116 -12.89 20.29 -7.55
N GLU A 117 -13.69 21.21 -8.06
CA GLU A 117 -15.16 21.21 -7.89
C GLU A 117 -15.89 20.37 -8.96
N SER A 118 -15.19 19.93 -10.00
CA SER A 118 -15.83 19.44 -11.24
C SER A 118 -16.20 17.95 -11.24
N SER A 119 -15.66 17.14 -10.32
CA SER A 119 -15.76 15.67 -10.40
C SER A 119 -16.18 14.97 -9.09
N GLY A 120 -16.46 15.74 -8.04
CA GLY A 120 -16.65 15.19 -6.70
C GLY A 120 -15.38 14.60 -6.10
N PHE A 121 -14.23 14.63 -6.77
CA PHE A 121 -12.96 14.23 -6.18
C PHE A 121 -12.53 15.25 -5.10
N VAL A 122 -12.31 14.75 -3.88
CA VAL A 122 -11.99 15.57 -2.71
C VAL A 122 -10.49 15.55 -2.40
N GLY A 123 -9.78 14.50 -2.82
CA GLY A 123 -8.34 14.39 -2.58
C GLY A 123 -7.86 12.96 -2.40
N PHE A 124 -6.63 12.84 -1.92
CA PHE A 124 -6.00 11.55 -1.64
C PHE A 124 -5.98 11.29 -0.14
N ALA A 125 -6.14 10.04 0.25
CA ALA A 125 -5.85 9.59 1.60
C ALA A 125 -4.67 8.62 1.61
N SER A 126 -4.00 8.57 2.75
CA SER A 126 -3.04 7.53 3.12
C SER A 126 -3.46 6.93 4.45
N LEU A 127 -3.03 5.70 4.72
CA LEU A 127 -3.32 4.99 5.95
C LEU A 127 -2.00 4.53 6.57
N GLU A 128 -1.81 4.86 7.84
CA GLU A 128 -0.72 4.31 8.65
C GLU A 128 -1.27 3.16 9.50
N ILE A 129 -0.59 2.01 9.47
CA ILE A 129 -0.94 0.81 10.23
C ILE A 129 0.12 0.60 11.31
N ASN A 130 -0.32 0.65 12.57
CA ASN A 130 0.52 0.52 13.77
C ASN A 130 1.81 1.37 13.75
N GLY A 131 1.78 2.53 13.09
CA GLY A 131 2.93 3.45 13.01
C GLY A 131 4.06 3.03 12.06
N VAL A 132 4.05 1.80 11.56
CA VAL A 132 5.23 1.20 10.91
C VAL A 132 4.99 0.73 9.48
N PHE A 133 3.75 0.67 9.04
CA PHE A 133 3.41 0.46 7.62
C PHE A 133 2.57 1.61 7.10
N LYS A 134 2.77 1.95 5.83
CA LYS A 134 1.99 2.97 5.14
C LYS A 134 1.34 2.38 3.90
N MET A 135 0.08 2.75 3.70
CA MET A 135 -0.64 2.56 2.47
C MET A 135 -0.97 3.94 1.87
N GLU A 136 -0.78 4.08 0.57
CA GLU A 136 -1.01 5.32 -0.17
C GLU A 136 -1.99 5.10 -1.33
N HIS A 137 -2.29 6.20 -2.05
CA HIS A 137 -3.14 6.20 -3.24
C HIS A 137 -4.63 5.90 -3.02
N LEU A 138 -5.15 6.03 -1.80
CA LEU A 138 -6.60 6.04 -1.59
C LEU A 138 -7.16 7.31 -2.24
N ARG A 139 -8.22 7.18 -3.03
CA ARG A 139 -8.93 8.33 -3.60
C ARG A 139 -10.20 8.58 -2.84
N VAL A 140 -10.45 9.83 -2.47
CA VAL A 140 -11.64 10.23 -1.73
C VAL A 140 -12.54 11.04 -2.64
N PHE A 141 -13.80 10.64 -2.73
CA PHE A 141 -14.83 11.29 -3.53
C PHE A 141 -16.00 11.67 -2.65
N ARG A 142 -16.59 12.84 -2.90
CA ARG A 142 -17.85 13.31 -2.35
C ARG A 142 -18.94 13.07 -3.37
N ASN A 143 -19.97 12.34 -2.96
CA ASN A 143 -21.16 12.15 -3.79
C ASN A 143 -22.11 13.37 -3.72
N GLN A 144 -23.16 13.36 -4.54
CA GLN A 144 -24.15 14.45 -4.60
C GLN A 144 -24.91 14.68 -3.28
N ARG A 145 -24.94 13.70 -2.37
CA ARG A 145 -25.55 13.82 -1.04
C ARG A 145 -24.57 14.32 0.02
N GLY A 146 -23.38 14.76 -0.41
CA GLY A 146 -22.30 15.23 0.46
C GLY A 146 -21.48 14.11 1.09
N ARG A 147 -21.89 12.84 1.04
CA ARG A 147 -21.15 11.75 1.71
C ARG A 147 -19.85 11.43 0.99
N LEU A 148 -18.80 11.17 1.78
CA LEU A 148 -17.53 10.69 1.26
C LEU A 148 -17.58 9.19 0.94
N ASN A 149 -16.85 8.82 -0.11
CA ASN A 149 -16.57 7.46 -0.51
C ASN A 149 -15.06 7.34 -0.75
N VAL A 150 -14.49 6.22 -0.31
CA VAL A 150 -13.06 5.92 -0.45
C VAL A 150 -12.93 4.84 -1.51
N GLN A 151 -12.22 5.17 -2.58
CA GLN A 151 -11.85 4.25 -3.63
C GLN A 151 -10.44 3.73 -3.37
N TYR A 152 -10.35 2.40 -3.23
CA TYR A 152 -9.10 1.69 -3.00
C TYR A 152 -8.30 1.52 -4.29
N PRO A 153 -6.96 1.44 -4.21
CA PRO A 153 -6.11 1.10 -5.35
C PRO A 153 -6.47 -0.28 -5.90
N THR A 154 -6.68 -0.34 -7.21
CA THR A 154 -6.94 -1.58 -7.94
C THR A 154 -5.83 -1.82 -8.95
N ARG A 155 -5.68 -3.09 -9.35
CA ARG A 155 -4.86 -3.50 -10.48
C ARG A 155 -5.74 -4.17 -11.53
N SER A 156 -5.50 -3.88 -12.79
CA SER A 156 -6.00 -4.67 -13.91
C SER A 156 -5.00 -5.78 -14.24
N PHE A 157 -5.49 -6.94 -14.66
CA PHE A 157 -4.66 -8.05 -15.16
C PHE A 157 -5.50 -8.93 -16.09
N MET A 158 -4.85 -9.62 -17.01
CA MET A 158 -5.54 -10.56 -17.89
C MET A 158 -5.88 -11.85 -17.14
N ARG A 159 -7.12 -12.31 -17.27
CA ARG A 159 -7.60 -13.59 -16.77
C ARG A 159 -8.52 -14.20 -17.81
N ASN A 160 -8.17 -15.39 -18.32
CA ASN A 160 -8.95 -16.09 -19.34
C ASN A 160 -9.26 -15.25 -20.60
N GLY A 161 -8.34 -14.37 -21.02
CA GLY A 161 -8.54 -13.49 -22.17
C GLY A 161 -9.35 -12.22 -21.88
N GLU A 162 -9.81 -12.01 -20.65
CA GLU A 162 -10.54 -10.82 -20.22
C GLU A 162 -9.71 -9.97 -19.25
N VAL A 163 -9.92 -8.65 -19.28
CA VAL A 163 -9.33 -7.74 -18.29
C VAL A 163 -10.10 -7.91 -16.97
N ALA A 164 -9.46 -8.55 -16.00
CA ALA A 164 -9.94 -8.62 -14.64
C ALA A 164 -9.39 -7.45 -13.81
N ILE A 165 -10.17 -6.99 -12.83
CA ILE A 165 -9.76 -5.98 -11.86
C ILE A 165 -9.76 -6.62 -10.48
N ALA A 166 -8.68 -6.45 -9.72
CA ALA A 166 -8.61 -6.84 -8.32
C ALA A 166 -8.17 -5.66 -7.45
N GLU A 167 -8.70 -5.60 -6.24
CA GLU A 167 -8.21 -4.67 -5.23
C GLU A 167 -6.80 -5.07 -4.78
N ILE A 168 -5.93 -4.07 -4.65
CA ILE A 168 -4.61 -4.26 -4.05
C ILE A 168 -4.74 -4.37 -2.53
N VAL A 169 -5.73 -3.67 -1.99
CA VAL A 169 -6.05 -3.64 -0.57
C VAL A 169 -7.52 -3.91 -0.37
N SER A 170 -7.82 -4.85 0.52
CA SER A 170 -9.19 -5.18 0.92
C SER A 170 -9.33 -5.08 2.43
N PHE A 171 -10.52 -4.67 2.86
CA PHE A 171 -10.88 -4.48 4.26
C PHE A 171 -12.04 -5.41 4.62
N LYS A 172 -12.07 -5.88 5.87
CA LYS A 172 -13.30 -6.40 6.45
C LYS A 172 -14.31 -5.24 6.55
N ASN A 173 -15.59 -5.50 6.26
CA ASN A 173 -16.61 -4.46 6.10
C ASN A 173 -16.70 -3.48 7.28
N ASP A 174 -16.64 -3.98 8.51
CA ASP A 174 -16.66 -3.18 9.75
C ASP A 174 -15.45 -2.23 9.86
N TYR A 175 -14.27 -2.69 9.45
CA TYR A 175 -13.07 -1.86 9.39
C TYR A 175 -13.12 -0.82 8.27
N ASP A 176 -13.66 -1.16 7.10
CA ASP A 176 -13.88 -0.23 6.00
C ASP A 176 -14.82 0.91 6.43
N GLU A 177 -15.95 0.59 7.08
CA GLU A 177 -16.87 1.58 7.62
C GLU A 177 -16.21 2.48 8.68
N THR A 178 -15.43 1.90 9.59
CA THR A 178 -14.68 2.63 10.60
C THR A 178 -13.66 3.59 9.98
N LEU A 179 -12.93 3.13 8.97
CA LEU A 179 -11.96 3.94 8.23
C LEU A 179 -12.65 5.10 7.50
N ARG A 180 -13.73 4.82 6.78
CA ARG A 180 -14.53 5.84 6.08
C ARG A 180 -15.07 6.88 7.05
N LYS A 181 -15.54 6.46 8.22
CA LYS A 181 -16.00 7.38 9.26
C LYS A 181 -14.87 8.29 9.74
N LYS A 182 -13.70 7.74 10.08
CA LYS A 182 -12.52 8.54 10.49
C LYS A 182 -12.11 9.56 9.41
N ILE A 183 -12.06 9.13 8.13
CA ILE A 183 -11.74 10.03 7.00
C ILE A 183 -12.79 11.13 6.85
N SER A 184 -14.08 10.78 7.01
CA SER A 184 -15.18 11.73 6.96
C SER A 184 -15.12 12.75 8.11
N ASP A 185 -14.88 12.28 9.33
CA ASP A 185 -14.76 13.13 10.52
C ASP A 185 -13.57 14.11 10.34
N ASP A 186 -12.41 13.62 9.91
CA ASP A 186 -11.23 14.45 9.62
C ASP A 186 -11.51 15.49 8.54
N TYR A 187 -12.22 15.11 7.46
CA TYR A 187 -12.59 16.03 6.38
C TYR A 187 -13.50 17.16 6.86
N TYR A 188 -14.64 16.85 7.50
CA TYR A 188 -15.58 17.88 7.91
C TYR A 188 -15.06 18.72 9.08
N ASN A 189 -14.22 18.16 9.95
CA ASN A 189 -13.50 18.95 10.94
C ASN A 189 -12.52 19.91 10.27
N SER A 190 -11.83 19.48 9.21
CA SER A 190 -10.94 20.36 8.45
C SER A 190 -11.72 21.43 7.67
N GLU A 191 -12.84 21.12 7.01
CA GLU A 191 -13.68 22.12 6.34
C GLU A 191 -14.40 23.08 7.30
N GLY A 192 -14.82 22.62 8.48
CA GLY A 192 -15.41 23.48 9.51
C GLY A 192 -14.41 24.51 10.09
N VAL A 193 -13.11 24.26 9.96
CA VAL A 193 -12.04 25.22 10.29
C VAL A 193 -11.76 26.17 9.12
N VAL A 194 -12.08 25.78 7.88
CA VAL A 194 -11.82 26.55 6.64
C VAL A 194 -12.60 27.86 6.54
N GLU A 195 -13.76 27.98 7.18
CA GLU A 195 -14.50 29.25 7.19
C GLU A 195 -13.81 30.35 8.03
N LYS A 196 -12.74 30.05 8.78
CA LYS A 196 -12.18 30.97 9.79
C LYS A 196 -10.74 31.44 9.59
N GLU A 197 -9.92 30.87 8.70
CA GLU A 197 -8.50 31.28 8.56
C GLU A 197 -7.98 31.36 7.10
N ASN A 198 -7.40 32.52 6.75
CA ASN A 198 -6.96 32.89 5.39
C ASN A 198 -5.60 32.31 4.91
N ASN A 199 -5.01 31.33 5.61
CA ASN A 199 -3.69 30.75 5.26
C ASN A 199 -3.76 29.21 5.16
N ASN A 200 -4.34 28.72 4.06
CA ASN A 200 -4.95 27.39 3.99
C ASN A 200 -4.09 26.28 3.32
N PRO A 201 -3.96 25.07 3.89
CA PRO A 201 -3.46 23.88 3.18
C PRO A 201 -4.42 23.25 2.14
N LEU A 202 -5.71 23.60 2.13
CA LEU A 202 -6.70 23.23 1.10
C LEU A 202 -6.65 24.13 -0.16
N SER A 203 -5.69 25.04 -0.27
CA SER A 203 -5.56 25.91 -1.46
C SER A 203 -4.88 25.21 -2.65
N LYS A 204 -4.53 23.93 -2.51
CA LYS A 204 -3.59 23.28 -3.41
C LYS A 204 -4.26 22.66 -4.62
N SER A 205 -3.70 22.93 -5.80
CA SER A 205 -4.15 22.32 -7.05
C SER A 205 -3.86 20.82 -7.06
N LEU A 206 -4.50 20.08 -7.97
CA LEU A 206 -4.21 18.65 -8.18
C LEU A 206 -2.71 18.42 -8.46
N ASP A 207 -2.10 19.28 -9.28
CA ASP A 207 -0.67 19.21 -9.61
C ASP A 207 0.22 19.47 -8.39
N GLU A 208 -0.11 20.46 -7.56
CA GLU A 208 0.63 20.75 -6.32
C GLU A 208 0.54 19.60 -5.30
N LEU A 209 -0.61 18.93 -5.22
CA LEU A 209 -0.76 17.75 -4.39
C LEU A 209 0.06 16.57 -4.90
N LEU A 210 0.04 16.34 -6.22
CA LEU A 210 0.85 15.30 -6.84
C LEU A 210 2.35 15.56 -6.57
N GLU A 211 2.77 16.82 -6.54
CA GLU A 211 4.17 17.19 -6.28
C GLU A 211 4.57 17.07 -4.80
N LEU A 212 3.75 17.56 -3.87
CA LEU A 212 3.99 17.38 -2.43
C LEU A 212 4.02 15.91 -2.03
N ARG A 213 3.14 15.14 -2.67
CA ARG A 213 3.10 13.71 -2.55
C ARG A 213 4.44 13.09 -2.99
N ARG A 214 4.94 13.41 -4.20
CA ARG A 214 6.26 12.97 -4.69
C ARG A 214 7.40 13.34 -3.74
N GLN A 215 7.35 14.53 -3.13
CA GLN A 215 8.39 14.99 -2.19
C GLN A 215 8.37 14.21 -0.86
N SER A 216 7.18 13.91 -0.34
CA SER A 216 7.03 13.07 0.86
C SER A 216 7.50 11.64 0.62
N GLU A 217 7.26 11.11 -0.58
CA GLU A 217 7.71 9.80 -1.05
C GLU A 217 9.24 9.77 -1.22
N SER A 218 9.86 10.81 -1.79
CA SER A 218 11.31 10.87 -2.04
C SER A 218 12.17 10.89 -0.77
N LYS A 219 11.68 11.49 0.33
CA LYS A 219 12.37 11.48 1.62
C LYS A 219 12.33 10.09 2.28
N ALA A 220 11.17 9.41 2.25
CA ALA A 220 11.03 8.04 2.74
C ALA A 220 11.81 7.04 1.86
N ARG A 221 11.86 7.28 0.55
CA ARG A 221 12.62 6.47 -0.41
C ARG A 221 14.12 6.63 -0.19
N ARG A 222 14.70 7.84 -0.13
CA ARG A 222 16.16 8.03 0.11
C ARG A 222 16.66 7.33 1.37
N GLN A 223 15.92 7.42 2.47
CA GLN A 223 16.30 6.79 3.74
C GLN A 223 16.24 5.25 3.70
N ALA A 224 15.51 4.67 2.73
CA ALA A 224 15.31 3.23 2.59
C ALA A 224 15.93 2.62 1.32
N TYR A 225 16.42 3.44 0.38
CA TYR A 225 17.03 3.06 -0.92
C TYR A 225 18.54 3.35 -1.04
N GLU A 226 19.15 4.18 -0.19
CA GLU A 226 20.61 4.42 -0.26
C GLU A 226 21.45 3.17 0.05
N VAL A 227 20.83 2.10 0.56
CA VAL A 227 21.44 0.77 0.70
C VAL A 227 21.35 -0.05 -0.60
N GLU A 228 20.39 0.23 -1.49
CA GLU A 228 20.15 -0.56 -2.72
C GLU A 228 20.85 0.01 -3.97
N GLN A 229 21.14 1.30 -4.02
CA GLN A 229 21.63 1.94 -5.27
C GLN A 229 23.12 1.71 -5.58
N ASN A 230 23.90 1.09 -4.69
CA ASN A 230 25.30 0.76 -5.00
C ASN A 230 25.48 -0.61 -5.69
N GLU A 231 24.43 -1.38 -6.00
CA GLU A 231 24.59 -2.75 -6.55
C GLU A 231 23.66 -3.25 -7.68
N LEU A 232 22.88 -2.47 -8.44
CA LEU A 232 22.18 -2.97 -9.67
C LEU A 232 21.96 -1.83 -10.69
N ILE A 233 22.43 -1.86 -11.95
CA ILE A 233 22.14 -2.70 -13.14
C ILE A 233 20.71 -2.62 -13.68
N GLU A 234 20.66 -2.34 -15.00
CA GLU A 234 19.59 -2.11 -15.98
C GLU A 234 18.25 -2.85 -15.80
N GLU A 235 17.18 -2.14 -16.15
CA GLU A 235 15.79 -2.60 -16.19
C GLU A 235 15.58 -3.69 -17.26
N PRO A 236 14.72 -4.71 -17.03
CA PRO A 236 14.38 -5.66 -18.07
C PRO A 236 13.21 -5.15 -18.93
N GLU A 237 13.41 -5.10 -20.24
CA GLU A 237 12.34 -5.28 -21.22
C GLU A 237 11.84 -6.72 -21.08
N ASP A 238 10.63 -6.95 -20.58
CA ASP A 238 9.92 -8.21 -20.78
C ASP A 238 8.40 -7.94 -20.72
N ASN A 239 7.83 -7.76 -21.91
CA ASN A 239 6.40 -7.86 -22.18
C ASN A 239 6.01 -9.34 -22.19
N GLU A 240 5.70 -9.93 -21.03
CA GLU A 240 5.02 -11.23 -20.98
C GLU A 240 3.59 -11.08 -20.45
N GLU A 241 2.66 -11.43 -21.33
CA GLU A 241 1.22 -11.47 -21.13
C GLU A 241 0.87 -12.63 -20.17
N PHE A 242 0.56 -12.32 -18.91
CA PHE A 242 0.25 -13.34 -17.91
C PHE A 242 -1.20 -13.84 -18.06
N VAL A 243 -1.38 -15.06 -18.57
CA VAL A 243 -2.61 -15.84 -18.41
C VAL A 243 -2.51 -16.62 -17.08
N TYR A 244 -3.32 -16.25 -16.10
CA TYR A 244 -3.57 -17.08 -14.92
C TYR A 244 -4.74 -18.04 -15.23
N MET A 245 -4.47 -19.35 -15.25
CA MET A 245 -5.51 -20.40 -15.26
C MET A 245 -6.24 -20.45 -13.92
#